data_AF-A0A1J3JYW7-F1
#
_entry.id   AF-A0A1J3JYW7-F1
#
_cell.length_a   1.000
_cell.length_b   1.000
_cell.length_c   1.000
_cell.angle_alpha   90.00
_cell.angle_beta   90.00
_cell.angle_gamma   90.00
#
_symmetry.space_group_name_H-M   'P 1'
#
loop_
_entity.id
_entity.type
_entity.pdbx_description
1 polymer ?
#
loop_
_entity_poly.entity_id
_entity_poly.type
_entity_poly.pdbx_seq_one_letter_code
_entity_poly.pdbx_strand_id
1 'polypeptide(L)'
;TEKALEVFHLAPEKNIVTWTGMIAGYGRIGDGEQALRFFVEMMKSGVDSDHFAYGAVLHACSGLAILGHGKMIHGCLIHHGFQGYAYAGNALVNLYAKCGDINESHRAFCDIANKDLVSWNTMLFAFGVHGLADEALKLYDNMIASGTKPDNVTFIGLLTTCSHSGLVKEGCAIFESMVKDYGVPLEVDHVTCMIDMFGRSGHLAEAKDLATTYNSLVADASDISSWEALLGACSTQWHTELGREVGKVLKAAEPSEEMSFVLLSNLYCSSGRWKEAEDVRREMVERGIKKTPGCSWIEVGNKVSAFVVGDCSHKRFQELSVTLNCLQHEMRNPETFGP
;
A
#
# COMPACT_ATOMS: atom_id res chain seq x y z
N THR A 1 -13.86 -16.11 -6.28
CA THR A 1 -13.29 -17.25 -5.54
C THR A 1 -14.23 -18.44 -5.46
N GLU A 2 -15.52 -18.25 -5.16
CA GLU A 2 -16.51 -19.36 -5.04
C GLU A 2 -16.56 -20.30 -6.27
N LYS A 3 -16.69 -19.75 -7.48
CA LYS A 3 -16.66 -20.58 -8.71
C LYS A 3 -15.34 -21.33 -8.90
N ALA A 4 -14.22 -20.73 -8.51
CA ALA A 4 -12.92 -21.38 -8.60
C ALA A 4 -12.79 -22.52 -7.58
N LEU A 5 -13.34 -22.33 -6.37
CA LEU A 5 -13.41 -23.35 -5.34
C LEU A 5 -14.26 -24.54 -5.77
N GLU A 6 -15.41 -24.29 -6.39
CA GLU A 6 -16.28 -25.34 -6.93
C GLU A 6 -15.55 -26.17 -8.00
N VAL A 7 -14.93 -25.50 -8.99
CA VAL A 7 -14.13 -26.18 -10.02
C VAL A 7 -12.96 -26.95 -9.42
N PHE A 8 -12.29 -26.39 -8.41
CA PHE A 8 -11.19 -27.06 -7.70
C PHE A 8 -11.65 -28.36 -7.02
N HIS A 9 -12.80 -28.34 -6.35
CA HIS A 9 -13.34 -29.55 -5.72
C HIS A 9 -13.76 -30.60 -6.74
N LEU A 10 -14.38 -30.19 -7.85
CA LEU A 10 -14.80 -31.05 -8.95
C LEU A 10 -13.65 -31.62 -9.77
N ALA A 11 -12.46 -31.03 -9.70
CA ALA A 11 -11.29 -31.50 -10.44
C ALA A 11 -10.92 -32.93 -9.99
N PRO A 12 -10.87 -33.91 -10.92
CA PRO A 12 -10.60 -35.30 -10.61
C PRO A 12 -9.18 -35.51 -10.08
N GLU A 13 -8.23 -34.70 -10.54
CA GLU A 13 -6.86 -34.63 -10.03
C GLU A 13 -6.50 -33.16 -9.75
N LYS A 14 -5.84 -32.94 -8.61
CA LYS A 14 -5.37 -31.62 -8.18
C LYS A 14 -3.84 -31.61 -8.26
N ASN A 15 -3.30 -30.76 -9.13
CA ASN A 15 -1.86 -30.60 -9.33
C ASN A 15 -1.37 -29.25 -8.78
N ILE A 16 -0.06 -29.02 -8.81
CA ILE A 16 0.59 -27.80 -8.30
C ILE A 16 -0.03 -26.51 -8.85
N VAL A 17 -0.46 -26.50 -10.12
CA VAL A 17 -1.08 -25.32 -10.74
C VAL A 17 -2.45 -25.03 -10.13
N THR A 18 -3.29 -26.06 -9.93
CA THR A 18 -4.60 -25.88 -9.30
C THR A 18 -4.49 -25.38 -7.86
N TRP A 19 -3.56 -25.94 -7.07
CA TRP A 19 -3.32 -25.49 -5.70
C TRP A 19 -2.78 -24.06 -5.66
N THR A 20 -1.76 -23.74 -6.47
CA THR A 20 -1.19 -22.39 -6.57
C THR A 20 -2.23 -21.36 -6.99
N GLY A 21 -3.13 -21.72 -7.91
CA GLY A 21 -4.26 -20.89 -8.31
C GLY A 21 -5.20 -20.54 -7.15
N MET A 22 -5.53 -21.52 -6.30
CA MET A 22 -6.36 -21.28 -5.11
C MET A 22 -5.64 -20.40 -4.08
N ILE A 23 -4.36 -20.68 -3.79
CA ILE A 23 -3.55 -19.91 -2.83
C ILE A 23 -3.43 -18.45 -3.31
N ALA A 24 -3.04 -18.24 -4.56
CA ALA A 24 -2.92 -16.89 -5.14
C ALA A 24 -4.28 -16.18 -5.22
N GLY A 25 -5.35 -16.91 -5.54
CA GLY A 25 -6.71 -16.37 -5.60
C GLY A 25 -7.19 -15.82 -4.25
N TYR A 26 -7.02 -16.60 -3.18
CA TYR A 26 -7.34 -16.16 -1.82
C TYR A 26 -6.43 -15.02 -1.33
N GLY A 27 -5.12 -15.11 -1.63
CA GLY A 27 -4.17 -14.04 -1.30
C GLY A 27 -4.54 -12.69 -1.92
N ARG A 28 -4.96 -12.67 -3.19
CA ARG A 28 -5.35 -11.43 -3.91
C ARG A 28 -6.59 -10.75 -3.35
N ILE A 29 -7.54 -11.52 -2.81
CA ILE A 29 -8.75 -10.95 -2.20
C ILE A 29 -8.56 -10.59 -0.71
N GLY A 30 -7.32 -10.68 -0.20
CA GLY A 30 -6.99 -10.37 1.19
C GLY A 30 -7.31 -11.48 2.20
N ASP A 31 -7.80 -12.64 1.75
CA ASP A 31 -8.09 -13.78 2.62
C ASP A 31 -6.83 -14.67 2.77
N GLY A 32 -5.83 -14.13 3.46
CA GLY A 32 -4.55 -14.81 3.64
C GLY A 32 -4.66 -16.08 4.50
N GLU A 33 -5.68 -16.19 5.36
CA GLU A 33 -5.87 -17.37 6.21
C GLU A 33 -6.30 -18.57 5.36
N GLN A 34 -7.26 -18.38 4.45
CA GLN A 34 -7.63 -19.42 3.51
C GLN A 34 -6.46 -19.77 2.58
N ALA A 35 -5.69 -18.79 2.10
CA ALA A 35 -4.51 -19.06 1.29
C ALA A 35 -3.49 -19.97 2.00
N LEU A 36 -3.23 -19.72 3.29
CA LEU A 36 -2.38 -20.58 4.13
C LEU A 36 -2.95 -21.99 4.32
N ARG A 37 -4.26 -22.10 4.57
CA ARG A 37 -4.93 -23.41 4.71
C ARG A 37 -4.77 -24.24 3.44
N PHE A 38 -5.01 -23.66 2.26
CA PHE A 38 -4.80 -24.33 0.98
C PHE A 38 -3.34 -24.76 0.77
N PHE A 39 -2.36 -23.94 1.18
CA PHE A 39 -0.96 -24.32 1.11
C PHE A 39 -0.63 -25.51 2.03
N VAL A 40 -1.16 -25.53 3.26
CA VAL A 40 -0.98 -26.65 4.18
C VAL A 40 -1.66 -27.93 3.65
N GLU A 41 -2.84 -27.82 3.06
CA GLU A 41 -3.56 -28.95 2.44
C GLU A 41 -2.82 -29.51 1.22
N MET A 42 -2.25 -28.63 0.38
CA MET A 42 -1.38 -29.02 -0.73
C MET A 42 -0.20 -29.86 -0.24
N MET A 43 0.52 -29.38 0.79
CA MET A 43 1.65 -30.09 1.38
C MET A 43 1.24 -31.45 1.98
N LYS A 44 0.09 -31.52 2.67
CA LYS A 44 -0.46 -32.77 3.22
C LYS A 44 -0.89 -33.76 2.14
N SER A 45 -1.25 -33.27 0.95
CA SER A 45 -1.62 -34.09 -0.19
C SER A 45 -0.40 -34.68 -0.93
N GLY A 46 0.82 -34.40 -0.46
CA GLY A 46 2.06 -34.89 -1.06
C GLY A 46 2.41 -34.24 -2.39
N VAL A 47 1.83 -33.08 -2.70
CA VAL A 47 2.14 -32.32 -3.92
C VAL A 47 3.36 -31.45 -3.63
N ASP A 48 4.44 -31.67 -4.39
CA ASP A 48 5.66 -30.87 -4.28
C ASP A 48 5.39 -29.40 -4.63
N SER A 49 5.88 -28.52 -3.76
CA SER A 49 5.79 -27.07 -3.97
C SER A 49 6.82 -26.61 -5.00
N ASP A 50 6.44 -25.66 -5.84
CA ASP A 50 7.37 -24.90 -6.69
C ASP A 50 7.54 -23.46 -6.18
N HIS A 51 8.40 -22.69 -6.85
CA HIS A 51 8.63 -21.28 -6.51
C HIS A 51 7.37 -20.41 -6.66
N PHE A 52 6.38 -20.81 -7.46
CA PHE A 52 5.11 -20.08 -7.61
C PHE A 52 4.20 -20.31 -6.41
N ALA A 53 4.05 -21.53 -5.93
CA ALA A 53 3.30 -21.85 -4.73
C ALA A 53 3.89 -21.12 -3.51
N TYR A 54 5.22 -21.13 -3.37
CA TYR A 54 5.91 -20.38 -2.32
C TYR A 54 5.66 -18.87 -2.43
N GLY A 55 5.80 -18.28 -3.62
CA GLY A 55 5.55 -16.85 -3.80
C GLY A 55 4.09 -16.46 -3.48
N ALA A 56 3.13 -17.31 -3.86
CA ALA A 56 1.71 -17.08 -3.58
C ALA A 56 1.39 -17.11 -2.08
N VAL A 57 1.91 -18.08 -1.33
CA VAL A 57 1.67 -18.16 0.12
C VAL A 57 2.44 -17.07 0.89
N LEU A 58 3.65 -16.71 0.44
CA LEU A 58 4.40 -15.58 1.03
C LEU A 58 3.69 -14.25 0.82
N HIS A 59 3.07 -14.05 -0.35
CA HIS A 59 2.22 -12.89 -0.60
C HIS A 59 1.05 -12.83 0.39
N ALA A 60 0.36 -13.96 0.63
CA ALA A 60 -0.68 -14.03 1.65
C ALA A 60 -0.16 -13.72 3.06
N CYS A 61 1.00 -14.26 3.45
CA CYS A 61 1.66 -13.94 4.72
C CYS A 61 1.98 -12.44 4.86
N SER A 62 2.42 -11.80 3.77
CA SER A 62 2.72 -10.36 3.76
C SER A 62 1.49 -9.51 4.01
N GLY A 63 0.32 -9.92 3.49
CA GLY A 63 -0.95 -9.23 3.72
C GLY A 63 -1.43 -9.39 5.16
N LEU A 64 -1.17 -10.54 5.80
CA LEU A 64 -1.53 -10.80 7.19
C LEU A 64 -0.51 -10.27 8.20
N ALA A 65 0.65 -9.78 7.76
CA ALA A 65 1.76 -9.35 8.62
C ALA A 65 2.24 -10.44 9.61
N ILE A 66 2.22 -11.71 9.19
CA ILE A 66 2.57 -12.89 10.03
C ILE A 66 4.01 -13.34 9.81
N LEU A 67 4.97 -12.55 10.32
CA LEU A 67 6.40 -12.76 10.08
C LEU A 67 6.90 -14.15 10.51
N GLY A 68 6.36 -14.71 11.60
CA GLY A 68 6.77 -16.03 12.10
C GLY A 68 6.52 -17.14 11.08
N HIS A 69 5.29 -17.20 10.57
CA HIS A 69 4.89 -18.12 9.50
C HIS A 69 5.66 -17.86 8.21
N GLY A 70 5.85 -16.59 7.84
CA GLY A 70 6.67 -16.19 6.70
C GLY A 70 8.11 -16.72 6.78
N LYS A 71 8.75 -16.64 7.95
CA LYS A 71 10.11 -17.19 8.19
C LYS A 71 10.15 -18.71 8.08
N MET A 72 9.11 -19.42 8.54
CA MET A 72 9.02 -20.87 8.37
C MET A 72 8.95 -21.25 6.88
N ILE A 73 8.10 -20.55 6.12
CA ILE A 73 7.95 -20.77 4.67
C ILE A 73 9.24 -20.42 3.94
N HIS A 74 9.93 -19.33 4.32
CA HIS A 74 11.24 -18.99 3.78
C HIS A 74 12.28 -20.10 4.02
N GLY A 75 12.30 -20.71 5.22
CA GLY A 75 13.14 -21.86 5.50
C GLY A 75 12.86 -23.05 4.56
N CYS A 76 11.59 -23.36 4.31
CA CYS A 76 11.20 -24.38 3.32
C CYS A 76 11.66 -24.00 1.90
N LEU A 77 11.52 -22.73 1.53
CA LEU A 77 11.90 -22.20 0.22
C LEU A 77 13.40 -22.36 -0.03
N ILE A 78 14.24 -22.05 0.97
CA ILE A 78 15.70 -22.29 0.93
C ILE A 78 16.00 -23.78 0.82
N HIS A 79 15.32 -24.63 1.60
CA HIS A 79 15.53 -26.08 1.59
C HIS A 79 15.30 -26.70 0.20
N HIS A 80 14.30 -26.20 -0.54
CA HIS A 80 14.00 -26.65 -1.90
C HIS A 80 14.79 -25.89 -2.98
N GLY A 81 15.66 -24.95 -2.62
CA GLY A 81 16.54 -24.23 -3.55
C GLY A 81 15.85 -23.15 -4.40
N PHE A 82 14.74 -22.58 -3.93
CA PHE A 82 13.97 -21.59 -4.70
C PHE A 82 14.31 -20.12 -4.37
N GLN A 83 15.25 -19.85 -3.47
CA GLN A 83 15.54 -18.48 -2.98
C GLN A 83 16.05 -17.53 -4.06
N GLY A 84 16.71 -18.05 -5.10
CA GLY A 84 17.20 -17.24 -6.21
C GLY A 84 16.16 -16.90 -7.29
N TYR A 85 14.95 -17.46 -7.22
CA TYR A 85 13.91 -17.26 -8.24
C TYR A 85 13.18 -15.94 -8.00
N ALA A 86 13.11 -15.08 -9.02
CA ALA A 86 12.56 -13.73 -8.91
C ALA A 86 11.16 -13.68 -8.32
N TYR A 87 10.24 -14.56 -8.73
CA TYR A 87 8.87 -14.56 -8.22
C TYR A 87 8.80 -14.82 -6.70
N ALA A 88 9.51 -15.84 -6.22
CA ALA A 88 9.61 -16.18 -4.81
C ALA A 88 10.37 -15.11 -4.01
N GLY A 89 11.50 -14.64 -4.54
CA GLY A 89 12.32 -13.60 -3.94
C GLY A 89 11.56 -12.27 -3.78
N ASN A 90 10.84 -11.82 -4.80
CA ASN A 90 10.02 -10.61 -4.73
C ASN A 90 8.92 -10.73 -3.65
N ALA A 91 8.35 -11.93 -3.48
CA ALA A 91 7.39 -12.18 -2.40
C ALA A 91 8.05 -12.12 -1.01
N LEU A 92 9.30 -12.59 -0.87
CA LEU A 92 10.10 -12.44 0.36
C LEU A 92 10.43 -10.97 0.65
N VAL A 93 10.89 -10.22 -0.35
CA VAL A 93 11.16 -8.77 -0.23
C VAL A 93 9.92 -8.06 0.33
N ASN A 94 8.75 -8.29 -0.29
CA ASN A 94 7.49 -7.69 0.14
C ASN A 94 7.01 -8.18 1.52
N LEU A 95 7.18 -9.48 1.84
CA LEU A 95 6.87 -10.02 3.17
C LEU A 95 7.67 -9.31 4.25
N TYR A 96 8.99 -9.28 4.11
CA TYR A 96 9.88 -8.69 5.11
C TYR A 96 9.66 -7.19 5.25
N ALA A 97 9.49 -6.47 4.12
CA ALA A 97 9.21 -5.04 4.14
C ALA A 97 7.90 -4.72 4.87
N LYS A 98 6.80 -5.42 4.55
CA LYS A 98 5.50 -5.19 5.20
C LYS A 98 5.48 -5.60 6.68
N CYS A 99 6.30 -6.56 7.07
CA CYS A 99 6.47 -6.98 8.46
C CYS A 99 7.48 -6.12 9.24
N GLY A 100 8.02 -5.05 8.66
CA GLY A 100 8.91 -4.12 9.35
C GLY A 100 10.40 -4.50 9.35
N ASP A 101 10.81 -5.58 8.68
CA ASP A 101 12.18 -6.09 8.66
C ASP A 101 12.88 -5.73 7.33
N ILE A 102 13.22 -4.45 7.16
CA ILE A 102 13.78 -3.94 5.90
C ILE A 102 15.16 -4.53 5.56
N ASN A 103 15.92 -4.95 6.57
CA ASN A 103 17.22 -5.58 6.37
C ASN A 103 17.07 -6.96 5.72
N GLU A 104 16.16 -7.81 6.23
CA GLU A 104 15.87 -9.10 5.60
C GLU A 104 15.21 -8.95 4.23
N SER A 105 14.42 -7.87 4.04
CA SER A 105 13.87 -7.52 2.72
C SER A 105 14.99 -7.24 1.71
N HIS A 106 15.96 -6.40 2.07
CA HIS A 106 17.11 -6.11 1.22
C HIS A 106 17.98 -7.35 0.96
N ARG A 107 18.19 -8.21 1.96
CA ARG A 107 18.90 -9.49 1.79
C ARG A 107 18.19 -10.40 0.80
N ALA A 108 16.87 -10.56 0.92
CA ALA A 108 16.08 -11.34 -0.02
C ALA A 108 16.17 -10.78 -1.45
N PHE A 109 16.20 -9.45 -1.60
CA PHE A 109 16.45 -8.82 -2.90
C PHE A 109 17.84 -9.17 -3.44
N CYS A 110 18.89 -9.09 -2.61
CA CYS A 110 20.25 -9.46 -3.01
C CYS A 110 20.33 -10.92 -3.49
N ASP A 111 19.64 -11.84 -2.83
CA ASP A 111 19.65 -13.28 -3.13
C ASP A 111 18.97 -13.64 -4.46
N ILE A 112 18.16 -12.76 -5.05
CA ILE A 112 17.55 -12.98 -6.37
C ILE A 112 18.65 -13.04 -7.45
N ALA A 113 18.77 -14.19 -8.12
CA ALA A 113 19.84 -14.44 -9.08
C ALA A 113 19.69 -13.59 -10.34
N ASN A 114 18.48 -13.54 -10.90
CA ASN A 114 18.15 -12.75 -12.09
C ASN A 114 17.05 -11.75 -11.72
N LYS A 115 17.46 -10.53 -11.36
CA LYS A 115 16.54 -9.45 -10.98
C LYS A 115 15.82 -8.95 -12.22
N ASP A 116 14.50 -9.00 -12.21
CA ASP A 116 13.66 -8.37 -13.22
C ASP A 116 13.19 -6.99 -12.75
N LEU A 117 12.45 -6.29 -13.61
CA LEU A 117 11.87 -4.98 -13.29
C LEU A 117 11.01 -5.02 -12.01
N VAL A 118 10.30 -6.13 -11.77
CA VAL A 118 9.49 -6.31 -10.57
C VAL A 118 10.37 -6.39 -9.33
N SER A 119 11.54 -7.04 -9.40
CA SER A 119 12.51 -7.07 -8.29
C SER A 119 12.98 -5.68 -7.89
N TRP A 120 13.39 -4.87 -8.87
CA TRP A 120 13.82 -3.48 -8.61
C TRP A 120 12.68 -2.63 -8.04
N ASN A 121 11.51 -2.66 -8.67
CA ASN A 121 10.35 -1.90 -8.23
C ASN A 121 9.92 -2.31 -6.81
N THR A 122 9.88 -3.61 -6.50
CA THR A 122 9.48 -4.10 -5.16
C THR A 122 10.40 -3.56 -4.07
N MET A 123 11.72 -3.56 -4.30
CA MET A 123 12.67 -3.04 -3.32
C MET A 123 12.67 -1.51 -3.25
N LEU A 124 12.44 -0.81 -4.37
CA LEU A 124 12.22 0.65 -4.38
C LEU A 124 11.04 1.06 -3.50
N PHE A 125 9.88 0.40 -3.66
CA PHE A 125 8.72 0.62 -2.80
C PHE A 125 9.02 0.29 -1.34
N ALA A 126 9.76 -0.80 -1.08
CA ALA A 126 10.16 -1.17 0.28
C ALA A 126 10.98 -0.06 0.95
N PHE A 127 11.98 0.50 0.28
CA PHE A 127 12.72 1.64 0.82
C PHE A 127 11.83 2.88 1.01
N GLY A 128 10.93 3.17 0.05
CA GLY A 128 10.02 4.31 0.12
C GLY A 128 9.06 4.29 1.30
N VAL A 129 8.45 3.13 1.61
CA VAL A 129 7.53 3.02 2.76
C VAL A 129 8.27 2.98 4.10
N HIS A 130 9.57 2.69 4.10
CA HIS A 130 10.45 2.72 5.27
C HIS A 130 11.17 4.07 5.44
N GLY A 131 10.91 5.06 4.59
CA GLY A 131 11.53 6.39 4.67
C GLY A 131 13.03 6.40 4.33
N LEU A 132 13.52 5.40 3.61
CA LEU A 132 14.93 5.25 3.23
C LEU A 132 15.19 5.81 1.83
N ALA A 133 14.91 7.09 1.63
CA ALA A 133 14.99 7.71 0.31
C ALA A 133 16.38 7.64 -0.33
N ASP A 134 17.44 7.86 0.44
CA ASP A 134 18.82 7.77 -0.09
C ASP A 134 19.12 6.38 -0.65
N GLU A 135 18.65 5.33 0.01
CA GLU A 135 18.84 3.95 -0.45
C GLU A 135 17.96 3.63 -1.67
N ALA A 136 16.74 4.17 -1.73
CA ALA A 136 15.89 4.06 -2.92
C ALA A 136 16.51 4.74 -4.15
N LEU A 137 17.06 5.94 -4.00
CA LEU A 137 17.69 6.68 -5.10
C LEU A 137 18.97 5.97 -5.58
N LYS A 138 19.81 5.50 -4.66
CA LYS A 138 20.97 4.65 -5.01
C LYS A 138 20.54 3.36 -5.72
N LEU A 139 19.44 2.74 -5.28
CA LEU A 139 18.91 1.52 -5.90
C LEU A 139 18.42 1.79 -7.33
N TYR A 140 17.81 2.96 -7.57
CA TYR A 140 17.41 3.41 -8.90
C TYR A 140 18.61 3.65 -9.82
N ASP A 141 19.66 4.29 -9.33
CA ASP A 141 20.91 4.46 -10.10
C ASP A 141 21.52 3.10 -10.47
N ASN A 142 21.51 2.14 -9.54
CA ASN A 142 21.98 0.77 -9.79
C ASN A 142 21.11 0.04 -10.83
N MET A 143 19.79 0.23 -10.80
CA MET A 143 18.85 -0.33 -11.78
C MET A 143 19.15 0.19 -13.20
N ILE A 144 19.42 1.49 -13.34
CA ILE A 144 19.80 2.08 -14.63
C ILE A 144 21.16 1.56 -15.07
N ALA A 145 22.14 1.50 -14.16
CA ALA A 145 23.48 0.99 -14.44
C ALA A 145 23.48 -0.50 -14.85
N SER A 146 22.52 -1.30 -14.37
CA SER A 146 22.32 -2.68 -14.81
C SER A 146 21.64 -2.80 -16.18
N GLY A 147 21.27 -1.69 -16.82
CA GLY A 147 20.59 -1.65 -18.10
C GLY A 147 19.08 -1.91 -18.03
N THR A 148 18.48 -1.92 -16.83
CA THR A 148 17.04 -2.10 -16.66
C THR A 148 16.34 -0.76 -16.87
N LYS A 149 15.45 -0.67 -17.85
CA LYS A 149 14.70 0.57 -18.14
C LYS A 149 13.58 0.78 -17.10
N PRO A 150 13.49 1.97 -16.47
CA PRO A 150 12.36 2.36 -15.64
C PRO A 150 11.01 2.36 -16.39
N ASP A 151 9.94 1.98 -15.70
CA ASP A 151 8.56 2.04 -16.19
C ASP A 151 7.65 2.91 -15.29
N ASN A 152 6.35 2.98 -15.63
CA ASN A 152 5.34 3.68 -14.81
C ASN A 152 5.47 3.31 -13.32
N VAL A 153 5.59 2.01 -13.02
CA VAL A 153 5.65 1.50 -11.65
C VAL A 153 6.93 1.94 -10.95
N THR A 154 8.07 2.01 -11.65
CA THR A 154 9.32 2.58 -11.11
C THR A 154 9.13 4.03 -10.69
N PHE A 155 8.54 4.86 -11.54
CA PHE A 155 8.34 6.28 -11.25
C PHE A 155 7.33 6.51 -10.12
N ILE A 156 6.24 5.74 -10.05
CA ILE A 156 5.32 5.77 -8.90
C ILE A 156 6.09 5.50 -7.59
N GLY A 157 6.96 4.47 -7.57
CA GLY A 157 7.76 4.13 -6.40
C GLY A 157 8.72 5.23 -5.96
N LEU A 158 9.39 5.88 -6.92
CA LEU A 158 10.30 7.01 -6.66
C LEU A 158 9.55 8.23 -6.15
N LEU A 159 8.42 8.58 -6.77
CA LEU A 159 7.61 9.74 -6.37
C LEU A 159 6.98 9.52 -4.99
N THR A 160 6.52 8.30 -4.69
CA THR A 160 6.06 7.91 -3.36
C THR A 160 7.16 8.09 -2.31
N THR A 161 8.38 7.64 -2.65
CA THR A 161 9.56 7.79 -1.79
C THR A 161 9.87 9.26 -1.50
N CYS A 162 9.86 10.10 -2.54
CA CYS A 162 10.08 11.54 -2.42
C CYS A 162 8.99 12.21 -1.59
N SER A 163 7.72 11.80 -1.77
CA SER A 163 6.59 12.29 -0.97
C SER A 163 6.77 12.01 0.52
N HIS A 164 7.08 10.76 0.88
CA HIS A 164 7.24 10.35 2.27
C HIS A 164 8.47 10.98 2.95
N SER A 165 9.47 11.34 2.16
CA SER A 165 10.74 11.89 2.66
C SER A 165 10.84 13.41 2.52
N GLY A 166 9.81 14.06 1.97
CA GLY A 166 9.78 15.52 1.76
C GLY A 166 10.78 16.04 0.71
N LEU A 167 11.25 15.19 -0.20
CA LEU A 167 12.24 15.52 -1.24
C LEU A 167 11.57 16.15 -2.46
N VAL A 168 10.99 17.34 -2.29
CA VAL A 168 10.17 18.01 -3.33
C VAL A 168 10.96 18.29 -4.61
N LYS A 169 12.21 18.74 -4.49
CA LYS A 169 13.02 19.12 -5.66
C LYS A 169 13.40 17.89 -6.50
N GLU A 170 13.83 16.85 -5.82
CA GLU A 170 14.18 15.56 -6.42
C GLU A 170 12.94 14.92 -7.05
N GLY A 171 11.79 14.95 -6.36
CA GLY A 171 10.51 14.47 -6.88
C GLY A 171 10.10 15.18 -8.17
N CYS A 172 10.21 16.51 -8.24
CA CYS A 172 9.95 17.26 -9.47
C CYS A 172 10.92 16.88 -10.60
N ALA A 173 12.22 16.76 -10.32
CA ALA A 173 13.21 16.36 -11.32
C ALA A 173 12.94 14.96 -11.87
N ILE A 174 12.58 14.01 -10.99
CA ILE A 174 12.19 12.65 -11.37
C ILE A 174 10.94 12.67 -12.25
N PHE A 175 9.91 13.42 -11.85
CA PHE A 175 8.67 13.57 -12.61
C PHE A 175 8.88 14.15 -14.01
N GLU A 176 9.76 15.14 -14.15
CA GLU A 176 10.12 15.71 -15.46
C GLU A 176 10.91 14.70 -16.33
N SER A 177 11.88 14.00 -15.73
CA SER A 177 12.71 13.02 -16.43
C SER A 177 11.90 11.84 -16.98
N MET A 178 10.84 11.42 -16.28
CA MET A 178 9.91 10.37 -16.68
C MET A 178 9.42 10.56 -18.12
N VAL A 179 8.91 11.75 -18.44
CA VAL A 179 8.38 12.06 -19.78
C VAL A 179 9.52 12.37 -20.74
N LYS A 180 10.48 13.20 -20.33
CA LYS A 180 11.50 13.77 -21.21
C LYS A 180 12.56 12.76 -21.64
N ASP A 181 13.06 11.97 -20.70
CA ASP A 181 14.22 11.11 -20.90
C ASP A 181 13.80 9.66 -21.14
N TYR A 182 12.70 9.20 -20.53
CA TYR A 182 12.24 7.82 -20.63
C TYR A 182 11.02 7.61 -21.54
N GLY A 183 10.31 8.68 -21.89
CA GLY A 183 9.11 8.64 -22.73
C GLY A 183 7.93 7.94 -22.05
N VAL A 184 7.90 7.93 -20.73
CA VAL A 184 6.86 7.30 -19.93
C VAL A 184 5.66 8.25 -19.85
N PRO A 185 4.45 7.82 -20.28
CA PRO A 185 3.29 8.70 -20.34
C PRO A 185 2.84 9.11 -18.93
N LEU A 186 2.30 10.32 -18.83
CA LEU A 186 1.69 10.78 -17.60
C LEU A 186 0.40 10.00 -17.32
N GLU A 187 0.29 9.48 -16.11
CA GLU A 187 -0.87 8.71 -15.62
C GLU A 187 -1.29 9.25 -14.25
N VAL A 188 -2.52 8.96 -13.83
CA VAL A 188 -3.11 9.52 -12.61
C VAL A 188 -2.28 9.20 -11.37
N ASP A 189 -1.71 8.00 -11.29
CA ASP A 189 -0.90 7.56 -10.15
C ASP A 189 0.39 8.41 -9.97
N HIS A 190 0.99 8.87 -11.07
CA HIS A 190 2.13 9.80 -10.99
C HIS A 190 1.70 11.15 -10.43
N VAL A 191 0.52 11.63 -10.86
CA VAL A 191 -0.05 12.91 -10.43
C VAL A 191 -0.47 12.87 -8.97
N THR A 192 -1.11 11.79 -8.51
CA THR A 192 -1.50 11.64 -7.10
C THR A 192 -0.28 11.63 -6.18
N CYS A 193 0.82 10.96 -6.57
CA CYS A 193 2.08 11.01 -5.81
C CYS A 193 2.66 12.43 -5.69
N MET A 194 2.64 13.20 -6.79
CA MET A 194 3.10 14.59 -6.79
C MET A 194 2.21 15.49 -5.93
N ILE A 195 0.88 15.33 -6.01
CA ILE A 195 -0.09 16.08 -5.21
C ILE A 195 0.08 15.76 -3.72
N ASP A 196 0.27 14.48 -3.36
CA ASP A 196 0.53 14.07 -1.97
C ASP A 196 1.83 14.73 -1.45
N MET A 197 2.90 14.72 -2.26
CA MET A 197 4.18 15.35 -1.92
C MET A 197 4.06 16.86 -1.72
N PHE A 198 3.39 17.56 -2.64
CA PHE A 198 3.11 19.00 -2.50
C PHE A 198 2.22 19.28 -1.29
N GLY A 199 1.21 18.46 -1.06
CA GLY A 199 0.33 18.53 0.09
C GLY A 199 1.09 18.41 1.41
N ARG A 200 1.95 17.42 1.57
CA ARG A 200 2.76 17.22 2.79
C ARG A 200 3.75 18.35 3.04
N SER A 201 4.26 18.96 1.98
CA SER A 201 5.24 20.04 2.06
C SER A 201 4.64 21.45 2.08
N GLY A 202 3.30 21.58 2.02
CA GLY A 202 2.60 22.87 2.09
C GLY A 202 2.47 23.62 0.76
N HIS A 203 2.90 23.03 -0.35
CA HIS A 203 2.86 23.59 -1.71
C HIS A 203 1.47 23.39 -2.37
N LEU A 204 0.40 23.84 -1.70
CA LEU A 204 -0.98 23.57 -2.14
C LEU A 204 -1.35 24.24 -3.47
N ALA A 205 -0.68 25.35 -3.83
CA ALA A 205 -0.93 26.02 -5.10
C ALA A 205 -0.46 25.14 -6.27
N GLU A 206 0.77 24.61 -6.17
CA GLU A 206 1.36 23.68 -7.11
C GLU A 206 0.56 22.38 -7.21
N ALA A 207 0.05 21.88 -6.09
CA ALA A 207 -0.85 20.72 -6.06
C ALA A 207 -2.15 20.98 -6.84
N LYS A 208 -2.76 22.16 -6.65
CA LYS A 208 -3.99 22.56 -7.36
C LYS A 208 -3.74 22.73 -8.86
N ASP A 209 -2.63 23.38 -9.22
CA ASP A 209 -2.28 23.63 -10.62
C ASP A 209 -2.02 22.31 -11.35
N LEU A 210 -1.32 21.38 -10.71
CA LEU A 210 -1.07 20.05 -11.28
C LEU A 210 -2.37 19.24 -11.46
N ALA A 211 -3.23 19.20 -10.44
CA ALA A 211 -4.54 18.53 -10.54
C ALA A 211 -5.37 19.12 -11.69
N THR A 212 -5.49 20.45 -11.75
CA THR A 212 -6.22 21.15 -12.81
C THR A 212 -5.65 20.85 -14.19
N THR A 213 -4.32 20.91 -14.33
CA THR A 213 -3.63 20.64 -15.60
C THR A 213 -3.88 19.20 -16.04
N TYR A 214 -3.71 18.21 -15.17
CA TYR A 214 -3.95 16.80 -15.50
C TYR A 214 -5.38 16.55 -15.96
N ASN A 215 -6.38 17.06 -15.23
CA ASN A 215 -7.79 16.91 -15.61
C ASN A 215 -8.14 17.60 -16.93
N SER A 216 -7.42 18.65 -17.32
CA SER A 216 -7.60 19.30 -18.62
C SER A 216 -7.02 18.49 -19.79
N LEU A 217 -6.04 17.62 -19.51
CA LEU A 217 -5.39 16.76 -20.50
C LEU A 217 -6.13 15.44 -20.71
N VAL A 218 -6.81 14.93 -19.68
CA VAL A 218 -7.52 13.65 -19.71
C VAL A 218 -8.94 13.87 -20.27
N ALA A 219 -9.33 13.08 -21.26
CA ALA A 219 -10.65 13.16 -21.87
C ALA A 219 -11.77 12.57 -20.97
N ASP A 220 -11.40 11.74 -20.00
CA ASP A 220 -12.31 11.11 -19.06
C ASP A 220 -12.57 12.00 -17.85
N ALA A 221 -13.67 12.74 -17.90
CA ALA A 221 -14.11 13.58 -16.78
C ALA A 221 -14.61 12.79 -15.55
N SER A 222 -14.62 11.46 -15.60
CA SER A 222 -15.04 10.61 -14.47
C SER A 222 -13.89 10.25 -13.53
N ASP A 223 -12.62 10.44 -13.93
CA ASP A 223 -11.47 10.24 -13.05
C ASP A 223 -11.36 11.39 -12.04
N ILE A 224 -11.70 11.08 -10.79
CA ILE A 224 -11.65 12.01 -9.67
C ILE A 224 -10.41 11.84 -8.79
N SER A 225 -9.53 10.88 -9.07
CA SER A 225 -8.47 10.47 -8.13
C SER A 225 -7.46 11.58 -7.85
N SER A 226 -7.15 12.42 -8.85
CA SER A 226 -6.31 13.60 -8.65
C SER A 226 -6.97 14.67 -7.76
N TRP A 227 -8.29 14.84 -7.84
CA TRP A 227 -9.05 15.72 -6.94
C TRP A 227 -9.15 15.13 -5.52
N GLU A 228 -9.30 13.82 -5.39
CA GLU A 228 -9.28 13.13 -4.10
C GLU A 228 -7.92 13.27 -3.40
N ALA A 229 -6.83 13.11 -4.15
CA ALA A 229 -5.48 13.37 -3.66
C ALA A 229 -5.34 14.84 -3.18
N LEU A 230 -5.87 15.80 -3.95
CA LEU A 230 -5.82 17.23 -3.58
C LEU A 230 -6.67 17.52 -2.33
N LEU A 231 -7.81 16.86 -2.17
CA LEU A 231 -8.62 16.95 -0.95
C LEU A 231 -7.88 16.37 0.26
N GLY A 232 -7.15 15.27 0.08
CA GLY A 232 -6.23 14.72 1.07
C GLY A 232 -5.16 15.74 1.48
N ALA A 233 -4.50 16.37 0.51
CA ALA A 233 -3.52 17.43 0.74
C ALA A 233 -4.12 18.62 1.53
N CYS A 234 -5.32 19.08 1.17
CA CYS A 234 -6.03 20.14 1.88
C CYS A 234 -6.34 19.75 3.33
N SER A 235 -6.68 18.48 3.57
CA SER A 235 -6.97 17.95 4.90
C SER A 235 -5.73 17.94 5.78
N THR A 236 -4.58 17.53 5.23
CA THR A 236 -3.28 17.54 5.92
C THR A 236 -2.84 18.95 6.31
N GLN A 237 -3.09 19.94 5.45
CA GLN A 237 -2.69 21.33 5.64
C GLN A 237 -3.80 22.24 6.21
N TRP A 238 -4.94 21.67 6.59
CA TRP A 238 -6.08 22.39 7.19
C TRP A 238 -6.61 23.55 6.32
N HIS A 239 -6.44 23.45 5.00
CA HIS A 239 -6.79 24.52 4.07
C HIS A 239 -8.26 24.42 3.63
N THR A 240 -9.16 24.87 4.49
CA THR A 240 -10.62 24.66 4.37
C THR A 240 -11.23 25.21 3.08
N GLU A 241 -10.79 26.38 2.58
CA GLU A 241 -11.44 26.98 1.41
C GLU A 241 -11.16 26.19 0.13
N LEU A 242 -9.90 25.87 -0.15
CA LEU A 242 -9.54 24.99 -1.26
C LEU A 242 -10.21 23.62 -1.15
N GLY A 243 -10.21 23.00 0.03
CA GLY A 243 -10.89 21.71 0.22
C GLY A 243 -12.41 21.79 0.00
N ARG A 244 -13.05 22.93 0.26
CA ARG A 244 -14.45 23.18 -0.11
C ARG A 244 -14.64 23.31 -1.62
N GLU A 245 -13.75 24.00 -2.32
CA GLU A 245 -13.79 24.08 -3.79
C GLU A 245 -13.68 22.68 -4.40
N VAL A 246 -12.68 21.90 -3.99
CA VAL A 246 -12.46 20.52 -4.43
C VAL A 246 -13.66 19.63 -4.08
N GLY A 247 -14.21 19.77 -2.87
CA GLY A 247 -15.40 19.05 -2.45
C GLY A 247 -16.63 19.31 -3.34
N LYS A 248 -16.78 20.50 -3.92
CA LYS A 248 -17.85 20.77 -4.90
C LYS A 248 -17.62 20.05 -6.22
N VAL A 249 -16.37 20.03 -6.71
CA VAL A 249 -15.99 19.30 -7.93
C VAL A 249 -16.27 17.81 -7.75
N LEU A 250 -15.81 17.22 -6.64
CA LEU A 250 -16.04 15.82 -6.32
C LEU A 250 -17.55 15.50 -6.20
N LYS A 251 -18.33 16.33 -5.51
CA LYS A 251 -19.79 16.11 -5.43
C LYS A 251 -20.49 16.15 -6.78
N ALA A 252 -20.06 17.03 -7.69
CA ALA A 252 -20.64 17.12 -9.03
C ALA A 252 -20.33 15.90 -9.90
N ALA A 253 -19.25 15.17 -9.60
CA ALA A 253 -18.91 13.91 -10.25
C ALA A 253 -19.70 12.71 -9.70
N GLU A 254 -20.51 12.91 -8.64
CA GLU A 254 -21.33 11.89 -7.99
C GLU A 254 -20.60 10.56 -7.66
N PRO A 255 -19.52 10.61 -6.85
CA PRO A 255 -18.74 9.42 -6.52
C PRO A 255 -19.60 8.34 -5.85
N SER A 256 -19.42 7.10 -6.29
CA SER A 256 -19.97 5.91 -5.63
C SER A 256 -19.17 5.51 -4.39
N GLU A 257 -17.92 5.94 -4.33
CA GLU A 257 -16.96 5.52 -3.29
C GLU A 257 -17.02 6.40 -2.05
N GLU A 258 -16.69 5.81 -0.89
CA GLU A 258 -16.74 6.49 0.40
C GLU A 258 -15.65 7.56 0.58
N MET A 259 -14.52 7.44 -0.12
CA MET A 259 -13.28 8.18 0.16
C MET A 259 -13.48 9.70 0.13
N SER A 260 -13.97 10.22 -0.99
CA SER A 260 -14.30 11.64 -1.18
C SER A 260 -15.17 12.22 -0.05
N PHE A 261 -16.23 11.51 0.34
CA PHE A 261 -17.14 11.96 1.40
C PHE A 261 -16.48 11.91 2.78
N VAL A 262 -15.70 10.86 3.06
CA VAL A 262 -15.00 10.71 4.34
C VAL A 262 -13.95 11.80 4.51
N LEU A 263 -13.15 12.08 3.48
CA LEU A 263 -12.14 13.15 3.50
C LEU A 263 -12.79 14.52 3.68
N LEU A 264 -13.87 14.82 2.96
CA LEU A 264 -14.57 16.09 3.05
C LEU A 264 -15.21 16.29 4.43
N SER A 265 -15.83 15.23 4.99
CA SER A 265 -16.39 15.24 6.34
C SER A 265 -15.31 15.49 7.39
N ASN A 266 -14.15 14.82 7.27
CA ASN A 266 -13.03 14.99 8.20
C ASN A 266 -12.45 16.41 8.15
N LEU A 267 -12.28 16.99 6.96
CA LEU A 267 -11.83 18.37 6.78
C LEU A 267 -12.77 19.38 7.44
N TYR A 268 -14.09 19.20 7.31
CA TYR A 268 -15.05 20.10 7.95
C TYR A 268 -15.03 19.95 9.48
N CYS A 269 -14.94 18.72 9.99
CA CYS A 269 -14.78 18.49 11.43
C CYS A 269 -13.51 19.16 11.97
N SER A 270 -12.36 18.98 11.31
CA SER A 270 -11.08 19.57 11.74
C SER A 270 -11.08 21.10 11.69
N SER A 271 -11.89 21.68 10.80
CA SER A 271 -12.08 23.13 10.69
C SER A 271 -13.21 23.70 11.57
N GLY A 272 -13.84 22.89 12.44
CA GLY A 272 -14.95 23.31 13.30
C GLY A 272 -16.29 23.55 12.60
N ARG A 273 -16.43 23.13 11.34
CA ARG A 273 -17.61 23.31 10.48
C ARG A 273 -18.56 22.12 10.60
N TRP A 274 -19.12 21.94 11.80
CA TRP A 274 -19.92 20.77 12.15
C TRP A 274 -21.18 20.59 11.30
N LYS A 275 -21.81 21.69 10.85
CA LYS A 275 -23.02 21.64 10.03
C LYS A 275 -22.73 21.04 8.66
N GLU A 276 -21.68 21.51 8.00
CA GLU A 276 -21.27 20.99 6.70
C GLU A 276 -20.78 19.53 6.80
N ALA A 277 -20.14 19.16 7.90
CA ALA A 277 -19.79 17.77 8.16
C ALA A 277 -21.04 16.88 8.29
N GLU A 278 -22.08 17.35 9.00
CA GLU A 278 -23.36 16.65 9.13
C GLU A 278 -24.06 16.53 7.77
N ASP A 279 -24.07 17.60 6.96
CA ASP A 279 -24.64 17.59 5.61
C ASP A 279 -23.99 16.51 4.74
N VAL A 280 -22.66 16.41 4.76
CA VAL A 280 -21.91 15.36 4.04
C VAL A 280 -22.29 13.96 4.53
N ARG A 281 -22.45 13.76 5.85
CA ARG A 281 -22.81 12.46 6.41
C ARG A 281 -24.26 12.06 6.10
N ARG A 282 -25.19 13.01 6.12
CA ARG A 282 -26.58 12.81 5.70
C ARG A 282 -26.63 12.36 4.24
N GLU A 283 -25.88 13.02 3.38
CA GLU A 283 -25.80 12.66 1.96
C GLU A 283 -25.23 11.25 1.75
N MET A 284 -24.18 10.84 2.49
CA MET A 284 -23.68 9.45 2.44
C MET A 284 -24.78 8.44 2.76
N VAL A 285 -25.61 8.70 3.79
CA VAL A 285 -26.72 7.83 4.17
C VAL A 285 -27.79 7.77 3.09
N GLU A 286 -28.16 8.91 2.52
CA GLU A 286 -29.15 9.00 1.43
C GLU A 286 -28.72 8.23 0.19
N ARG A 287 -27.41 8.25 -0.12
CA ARG A 287 -26.81 7.51 -1.25
C ARG A 287 -26.48 6.05 -0.91
N GLY A 288 -26.68 5.60 0.33
CA GLY A 288 -26.32 4.25 0.78
C GLY A 288 -24.81 3.99 0.88
N ILE A 289 -23.99 5.04 0.85
CA ILE A 289 -22.53 4.95 0.95
C ILE A 289 -22.18 4.73 2.42
N LYS A 290 -21.58 3.58 2.71
CA LYS A 290 -21.14 3.23 4.06
C LYS A 290 -19.66 3.45 4.20
N LYS A 291 -19.24 4.09 5.28
CA LYS A 291 -17.82 4.17 5.67
C LYS A 291 -17.36 2.80 6.15
N THR A 292 -16.27 2.31 5.58
CA THR A 292 -15.58 1.11 6.02
C THR A 292 -14.83 1.43 7.32
N PRO A 293 -15.11 0.73 8.43
CA PRO A 293 -14.40 0.97 9.68
C PRO A 293 -12.92 0.60 9.50
N GLY A 294 -12.03 1.48 9.98
CA GLY A 294 -10.60 1.20 10.00
C GLY A 294 -10.32 -0.05 10.83
N CYS A 295 -9.48 -0.93 10.31
CA CYS A 295 -9.06 -2.16 10.97
C CYS A 295 -7.54 -2.29 10.87
N SER A 296 -6.91 -2.71 11.95
CA SER A 296 -5.51 -3.13 11.98
C SER A 296 -5.42 -4.48 12.69
N TRP A 297 -4.36 -5.24 12.48
CA TRP A 297 -4.15 -6.48 13.20
C TRP A 297 -2.67 -6.72 13.42
N ILE A 298 -2.36 -7.44 14.50
CA ILE A 298 -1.00 -7.87 14.82
C ILE A 298 -1.01 -9.34 15.23
N GLU A 299 0.11 -10.02 15.01
CA GLU A 299 0.35 -11.36 15.53
C GLU A 299 1.24 -11.30 16.78
N VAL A 300 0.75 -11.80 17.91
CA VAL A 300 1.55 -11.97 19.15
C VAL A 300 1.45 -13.41 19.61
N GLY A 301 2.58 -14.12 19.63
CA GLY A 301 2.63 -15.52 20.06
C GLY A 301 1.73 -16.45 19.25
N ASN A 302 1.76 -16.31 17.91
CA ASN A 302 0.92 -17.05 16.95
C ASN A 302 -0.59 -16.81 17.10
N LYS A 303 -1.00 -15.71 17.74
CA LYS A 303 -2.40 -15.29 17.80
C LYS A 303 -2.57 -13.93 17.12
N VAL A 304 -3.37 -13.91 16.06
CA VAL A 304 -3.78 -12.66 15.40
C VAL A 304 -4.82 -11.97 16.28
N SER A 305 -4.58 -10.70 16.58
CA SER A 305 -5.51 -9.83 17.29
C SER A 305 -5.86 -8.66 16.37
N ALA A 306 -7.13 -8.56 16.01
CA ALA A 306 -7.65 -7.45 15.21
C ALA A 306 -8.12 -6.31 16.11
N PHE A 307 -7.92 -5.09 15.66
CA PHE A 307 -8.33 -3.85 16.29
C PHE A 307 -9.14 -3.05 15.28
N VAL A 308 -10.45 -2.99 15.52
CA VAL A 308 -11.38 -2.21 14.72
C VAL A 308 -11.64 -0.88 15.42
N VAL A 309 -11.73 0.21 14.66
CA VAL A 309 -12.05 1.53 15.23
C VAL A 309 -13.34 1.47 16.05
N GLY A 310 -13.25 1.82 17.33
CA GLY A 310 -14.37 1.80 18.27
C GLY A 310 -14.59 0.46 18.99
N ASP A 311 -13.77 -0.57 18.71
CA ASP A 311 -13.82 -1.83 19.42
C ASP A 311 -13.15 -1.72 20.81
N CYS A 312 -13.93 -1.98 21.85
CA CYS A 312 -13.49 -2.02 23.24
C CYS A 312 -13.51 -3.45 23.83
N SER A 313 -13.73 -4.47 23.01
CA SER A 313 -13.93 -5.86 23.45
C SER A 313 -12.65 -6.59 23.85
N HIS A 314 -11.48 -6.04 23.52
CA HIS A 314 -10.20 -6.67 23.83
C HIS A 314 -9.98 -6.79 25.34
N LYS A 315 -9.61 -7.98 25.83
CA LYS A 315 -9.42 -8.27 27.26
C LYS A 315 -8.46 -7.33 27.98
N ARG A 316 -7.47 -6.78 27.26
CA ARG A 316 -6.46 -5.83 27.75
C ARG A 316 -6.70 -4.39 27.29
N PHE A 317 -7.92 -4.03 26.90
CA PHE A 317 -8.24 -2.72 26.31
C PHE A 317 -7.75 -1.55 27.17
N GLN A 318 -7.90 -1.62 28.50
CA GLN A 318 -7.43 -0.56 29.41
C GLN A 318 -5.91 -0.38 29.36
N GLU A 319 -5.14 -1.46 29.47
CA GLU A 319 -3.67 -1.42 29.38
C GLU A 319 -3.20 -0.88 28.02
N LEU A 320 -3.83 -1.34 26.93
CA LEU A 320 -3.52 -0.88 25.57
C LEU A 320 -3.82 0.61 25.40
N SER A 321 -4.94 1.09 25.95
CA SER A 321 -5.32 2.50 25.89
C SER A 321 -4.34 3.39 26.65
N VAL A 322 -3.91 2.96 27.84
CA VAL A 322 -2.87 3.67 28.62
C VAL A 322 -1.56 3.72 27.84
N THR A 323 -1.11 2.58 27.32
CA THR A 323 0.13 2.48 26.54
C THR A 323 0.08 3.37 25.30
N LEU A 324 -1.04 3.37 24.57
CA LEU A 324 -1.23 4.20 23.38
C LEU A 324 -1.16 5.69 23.71
N ASN A 325 -1.76 6.12 24.83
CA ASN A 325 -1.68 7.50 25.28
C ASN A 325 -0.24 7.91 25.63
N CYS A 326 0.53 7.02 26.27
CA CYS A 326 1.95 7.24 26.55
C CYS A 326 2.75 7.40 25.25
N LEU A 327 2.61 6.47 24.31
CA LEU A 327 3.29 6.53 23.01
C LEU A 327 2.91 7.78 22.21
N GLN A 328 1.63 8.15 22.17
CA GLN A 328 1.20 9.39 21.51
C GLN A 328 1.81 10.63 22.15
N HIS A 329 1.98 10.65 23.47
CA HIS A 329 2.66 11.73 24.16
C HIS A 329 4.13 11.80 23.79
N GLU A 330 4.84 10.66 23.76
CA GLU A 330 6.25 10.57 23.36
C GLU A 330 6.45 11.01 21.90
N MET A 331 5.63 10.52 20.97
CA MET A 331 5.72 10.88 19.54
C MET A 331 5.50 12.37 19.30
N ARG A 332 4.70 13.05 20.13
CA ARG A 332 4.48 14.51 20.05
C ARG A 332 5.59 15.32 20.71
N ASN A 333 6.38 14.71 21.59
CA ASN A 333 7.45 15.35 22.35
C ASN A 333 8.77 14.57 22.23
N PRO A 334 9.29 14.37 21.01
CA PRO A 334 10.48 13.52 20.79
C PRO A 334 11.73 14.03 21.54
N GLU A 335 11.78 15.32 21.88
CA GLU A 335 12.90 15.91 22.64
C GLU A 335 12.87 15.62 24.16
N THR A 336 11.74 15.13 24.70
CA THR A 336 11.64 14.83 26.15
C THR A 336 12.36 13.57 26.57
N PHE A 337 12.78 12.74 25.61
CA PHE A 337 13.48 11.48 25.85
C PHE A 337 14.58 11.25 24.79
N GLY A 338 15.59 12.11 24.79
CA GLY A 338 16.92 11.85 24.21
C GLY A 338 17.97 11.80 25.34
N PRO A 339 19.09 11.08 25.13
CA PRO A 339 19.83 10.31 26.15
C PRO A 339 20.25 11.04 27.43
#